data_AF-A0AAX3MDA8-F1
#
_entry.id   AF-A0AAX3MDA8-F1
#
_cell.length_a   1.000
_cell.length_b   1.000
_cell.length_c   1.000
_cell.angle_alpha   90.00
_cell.angle_beta   90.00
_cell.angle_gamma   90.00
#
_symmetry.space_group_name_H-M   'P 1'
#
loop_
_entity.id
_entity.type
_entity.pdbx_description
1 polymer ?
#
loop_
_entity_poly.entity_id
_entity_poly.type
_entity_poly.pdbx_seq_one_letter_code
_entity_poly.pdbx_strand_id
1 'polypeptide(L)'
;MKKILIIIFIIIFVIGGIFGYKRILSIEKENKIIQLFNKESLENFSKNKNEMLEKLKTLNKEEADELYEQYLERNNIILENLNIEHDKFLSSGINGIYNKDTAENFTDEEMKIANKFLNKYDLELWYFARGSYIIREVPDFYYKTFKDYVTDDYKEYLKITSNENEEHYVADSGLCITLEELGDRIVTWEKFLEKYPNSKLNDKVNNICNSYRRDYILGVPGGVYDYKESAEEYNRFIKKYPDSPTTELLGYYLGEVNLDKPEDNDSEALSKMIDKEIEKYFYLGSLENRKKGNLFSKQTNTLLEEFNKNKEEVINKVKTLNKEEANKFYEDYLESNNEILEKMNENDYEMLDNTFYIGEGNIDKEKLNKQNKYLDNYGLEVIEIEEGFMLTEKKDFYYNIFKNYVSDDYRDFLKLYSEDIEYMDYVFSLDEHPEIIADKIINWENFLEKYPDSNCRKKANDIYQAYRADYILALTSSQTTEVLKNGKINEDVKELNRFANKYPNSSTTEIIKYYLENYKDEDIDQVISKKLNE
;
A
#
# COMPACT_ATOMS: atom_id res chain seq x y z
N MET A 1 65.40 56.17 16.32
CA MET A 1 64.66 55.34 17.29
C MET A 1 63.46 56.04 17.94
N LYS A 2 63.58 57.23 18.55
CA LYS A 2 62.45 57.94 19.20
C LYS A 2 61.23 58.22 18.30
N LYS A 3 61.42 58.61 17.02
CA LYS A 3 60.30 58.86 16.09
C LYS A 3 59.51 57.60 15.70
N ILE A 4 60.17 56.44 15.65
CA ILE A 4 59.53 55.15 15.30
C ILE A 4 58.66 54.65 16.47
N LEU A 5 59.13 54.81 17.71
CA LEU A 5 58.36 54.44 18.91
C LEU A 5 57.04 55.23 19.05
N ILE A 6 57.06 56.53 18.73
CA ILE A 6 55.87 57.38 18.78
C ILE A 6 54.84 56.95 17.73
N ILE A 7 55.29 56.60 16.53
CA ILE A 7 54.41 56.10 15.46
C ILE A 7 53.77 54.76 15.86
N ILE A 8 54.55 53.84 16.45
CA ILE A 8 54.03 52.55 16.94
C ILE A 8 53.00 52.76 18.07
N PHE A 9 53.26 53.69 18.99
CA PHE A 9 52.33 54.00 20.09
C PHE A 9 51.01 54.61 19.58
N ILE A 10 51.08 55.52 18.60
CA ILE A 10 49.89 56.09 17.95
C ILE A 10 49.10 55.00 17.22
N ILE A 11 49.78 54.10 16.50
CA ILE A 11 49.12 52.97 15.81
C ILE A 11 48.41 52.05 16.82
N ILE A 12 49.06 51.69 17.93
CA ILE A 12 48.45 50.87 18.99
C ILE A 12 47.24 51.58 19.62
N PHE A 13 47.33 52.90 19.87
CA PHE A 13 46.24 53.68 20.45
C PHE A 13 45.05 53.84 19.48
N VAL A 14 45.32 54.05 18.20
CA VAL A 14 44.30 54.12 17.13
C VAL A 14 43.66 52.75 16.93
N ILE A 15 44.43 51.66 16.87
CA ILE A 15 43.89 50.30 16.78
C ILE A 15 43.07 49.96 18.02
N GLY A 16 43.56 50.28 19.21
CA GLY A 16 42.84 50.07 20.47
C GLY A 16 41.53 50.88 20.56
N GLY A 17 41.54 52.13 20.08
CA GLY A 17 40.35 52.97 19.98
C GLY A 17 39.32 52.45 18.98
N ILE A 18 39.76 51.98 17.81
CA ILE A 18 38.89 51.36 16.79
C ILE A 18 38.29 50.05 17.33
N PHE A 19 39.08 49.22 18.00
CA PHE A 19 38.58 47.98 18.64
C PHE A 19 37.58 48.28 19.76
N GLY A 20 37.85 49.28 20.61
CA GLY A 20 36.94 49.74 21.65
C GLY A 20 35.61 50.24 21.08
N TYR A 21 35.66 51.08 20.04
CA TYR A 21 34.49 51.61 19.36
C TYR A 21 33.65 50.50 18.70
N LYS A 22 34.28 49.58 17.97
CA LYS A 22 33.59 48.41 17.38
C LYS A 22 32.90 47.55 18.44
N ARG A 23 33.53 47.35 19.59
CA ARG A 23 32.96 46.59 20.71
C ARG A 23 31.72 47.28 21.31
N ILE A 24 31.75 48.60 21.49
CA ILE A 24 30.61 49.37 21.98
C ILE A 24 29.44 49.29 20.99
N LEU A 25 29.69 49.48 19.70
CA LEU A 25 28.69 49.35 18.64
C LEU A 25 28.04 47.96 18.60
N SER A 26 28.84 46.90 18.74
CA SER A 26 28.36 45.52 18.81
C SER A 26 27.45 45.29 20.02
N ILE A 27 27.81 45.79 21.20
CA ILE A 27 26.99 45.71 22.41
C ILE A 27 25.67 46.49 22.26
N GLU A 28 25.72 47.68 21.64
CA GLU A 28 24.52 48.47 21.40
C GLU A 28 23.56 47.78 20.43
N LYS A 29 24.09 47.17 19.36
CA LYS A 29 23.31 46.36 18.42
C LYS A 29 22.71 45.14 19.11
N GLU A 30 23.49 44.40 19.90
CA GLU A 30 23.00 43.24 20.68
C GLU A 30 21.85 43.65 21.62
N ASN A 31 21.99 44.76 22.35
CA ASN A 31 20.94 45.26 23.24
C ASN A 31 19.67 45.67 22.49
N LYS A 32 19.78 46.32 21.32
CA LYS A 32 18.62 46.72 20.50
C LYS A 32 17.82 45.51 20.05
N ILE A 33 18.50 44.46 19.58
CA ILE A 33 17.85 43.23 19.12
C ILE A 33 17.16 42.51 20.27
N ILE A 34 17.85 42.36 21.41
CA ILE A 34 17.29 41.67 22.58
C ILE A 34 16.05 42.39 23.14
N GLN A 35 16.00 43.73 23.05
CA GLN A 35 14.84 44.51 23.50
C GLN A 35 13.57 44.31 22.67
N LEU A 36 13.68 43.72 21.47
CA LEU A 36 12.53 43.42 20.62
C LEU A 36 11.74 42.20 21.11
N PHE A 37 12.33 41.37 21.97
CA PHE A 37 11.69 40.20 22.52
C PHE A 37 11.01 40.49 23.87
N ASN A 38 9.75 40.07 24.01
CA ASN A 38 9.07 40.10 25.30
C ASN A 38 9.65 39.02 26.22
N LYS A 39 10.42 39.47 27.22
CA LYS A 39 11.04 38.59 28.21
C LYS A 39 10.03 37.85 29.09
N GLU A 40 8.91 38.47 29.45
CA GLU A 40 7.88 37.84 30.27
C GLU A 40 7.25 36.65 29.53
N SER A 41 6.94 36.81 28.23
CA SER A 41 6.43 35.73 27.39
C SER A 41 7.45 34.58 27.24
N LEU A 42 8.73 34.88 27.06
CA LEU A 42 9.80 33.88 27.01
C LEU A 42 10.02 33.16 28.36
N GLU A 43 9.95 33.89 29.47
CA GLU A 43 10.02 33.31 30.82
C GLU A 43 8.81 32.41 31.11
N ASN A 44 7.62 32.79 30.64
CA ASN A 44 6.42 31.95 30.73
C ASN A 44 6.57 30.65 29.93
N PHE A 45 7.19 30.67 28.75
CA PHE A 45 7.53 29.46 27.99
C PHE A 45 8.46 28.53 28.80
N SER A 46 9.55 29.07 29.36
CA SER A 46 10.47 28.28 30.21
C SER A 46 9.80 27.73 31.47
N LYS A 47 8.90 28.50 32.09
CA LYS A 47 8.12 28.04 33.24
C LYS A 47 7.21 26.87 32.87
N ASN A 48 6.53 26.94 31.73
CA ASN A 48 5.70 25.84 31.22
C ASN A 48 6.52 24.54 31.07
N LYS A 49 7.73 24.62 30.50
CA LYS A 49 8.65 23.48 30.39
C LYS A 49 9.02 22.90 31.76
N ASN A 50 9.39 23.75 32.72
CA ASN A 50 9.80 23.31 34.06
C ASN A 50 8.66 22.63 34.83
N GLU A 51 7.44 23.16 34.73
CA GLU A 51 6.25 22.54 35.34
C GLU A 51 5.99 21.13 34.78
N MET A 52 6.16 20.95 33.46
CA MET A 52 6.03 19.65 32.82
C MET A 52 7.17 18.69 33.21
N LEU A 53 8.42 19.16 33.30
CA LEU A 53 9.55 18.35 33.74
C LEU A 53 9.36 17.78 35.15
N GLU A 54 8.75 18.54 36.08
CA GLU A 54 8.44 18.03 37.41
C GLU A 54 7.36 16.93 37.37
N LYS A 55 6.36 17.06 36.49
CA LYS A 55 5.33 16.02 36.31
C LYS A 55 5.93 14.73 35.74
N LEU A 56 6.80 14.82 34.73
CA LEU A 56 7.43 13.65 34.09
C LEU A 56 8.13 12.71 35.07
N LYS A 57 8.74 13.25 36.14
CA LYS A 57 9.49 12.45 37.13
C LYS A 57 8.64 11.44 37.89
N THR A 58 7.32 11.62 37.94
CA THR A 58 6.41 10.77 38.71
C THR A 58 5.56 9.84 37.85
N LEU A 59 5.58 10.01 36.52
CA LEU A 59 4.74 9.27 35.59
C LEU A 59 5.40 7.97 35.14
N ASN A 60 4.60 6.98 34.78
CA ASN A 60 5.06 5.86 33.96
C ASN A 60 5.22 6.29 32.49
N LYS A 61 5.74 5.40 31.63
CA LYS A 61 6.07 5.74 30.24
C LYS A 61 4.82 6.07 29.42
N GLU A 62 3.76 5.29 29.57
CA GLU A 62 2.51 5.47 28.85
C GLU A 62 1.81 6.78 29.26
N GLU A 63 1.84 7.12 30.55
CA GLU A 63 1.36 8.41 31.06
C GLU A 63 2.22 9.58 30.57
N ALA A 64 3.54 9.38 30.42
CA ALA A 64 4.45 10.38 29.87
C ALA A 64 4.19 10.67 28.38
N ASP A 65 3.80 9.65 27.60
CA ASP A 65 3.38 9.82 26.20
C ASP A 65 2.12 10.71 26.12
N GLU A 66 1.13 10.46 26.99
CA GLU A 66 -0.08 11.28 27.06
C GLU A 66 0.22 12.73 27.49
N LEU A 67 1.16 12.90 28.43
CA LEU A 67 1.62 14.22 28.82
C LEU A 67 2.36 14.93 27.67
N TYR A 68 3.12 14.21 26.84
CA TYR A 68 3.77 14.78 25.66
C TYR A 68 2.74 15.37 24.69
N GLU A 69 1.68 14.62 24.33
CA GLU A 69 0.67 15.10 23.38
C GLU A 69 -0.05 16.36 23.91
N GLN A 70 -0.47 16.33 25.18
CA GLN A 70 -1.09 17.49 25.83
C GLN A 70 -0.14 18.70 25.91
N TYR A 71 1.14 18.43 26.18
CA TYR A 71 2.15 19.46 26.27
C TYR A 71 2.42 20.07 24.90
N LEU A 72 2.51 19.27 23.83
CA LEU A 72 2.67 19.73 22.45
C LEU A 72 1.56 20.70 22.05
N GLU A 73 0.29 20.36 22.29
CA GLU A 73 -0.84 21.25 22.01
C GLU A 73 -0.75 22.57 22.77
N ARG A 74 -0.47 22.50 24.09
CA ARG A 74 -0.31 23.71 24.92
C ARG A 74 0.88 24.56 24.48
N ASN A 75 1.99 23.91 24.10
CA ASN A 75 3.20 24.60 23.68
C ASN A 75 2.98 25.32 22.34
N ASN A 76 2.26 24.69 21.41
CA ASN A 76 1.87 25.31 20.14
C ASN A 76 1.07 26.60 20.36
N ILE A 77 0.13 26.64 21.31
CA ILE A 77 -0.63 27.85 21.65
C ILE A 77 0.29 28.94 22.22
N ILE A 78 1.26 28.58 23.07
CA ILE A 78 2.23 29.55 23.61
C ILE A 78 3.10 30.13 22.50
N LEU A 79 3.56 29.28 21.57
CA LEU A 79 4.38 29.70 20.43
C LEU A 79 3.59 30.55 19.43
N GLU A 80 2.32 30.22 19.18
CA GLU A 80 1.46 31.05 18.34
C GLU A 80 1.32 32.45 18.93
N ASN A 81 1.04 32.56 20.24
CA ASN A 81 0.98 33.86 20.92
C ASN A 81 2.31 34.61 20.88
N LEU A 82 3.44 33.91 21.07
CA LEU A 82 4.78 34.49 20.91
C LEU A 82 4.98 35.01 19.49
N ASN A 83 4.61 34.26 18.46
CA ASN A 83 4.75 34.69 17.08
C ASN A 83 3.87 35.89 16.75
N ILE A 84 2.60 35.90 17.20
CA ILE A 84 1.68 37.03 17.01
C ILE A 84 2.21 38.30 17.69
N GLU A 85 2.70 38.17 18.92
CA GLU A 85 3.28 39.29 19.67
C GLU A 85 4.48 39.92 18.95
N HIS A 86 5.26 39.10 18.25
CA HIS A 86 6.49 39.52 17.58
C HIS A 86 6.33 39.67 16.04
N ASP A 87 5.12 39.52 15.49
CA ASP A 87 4.85 39.42 14.05
C ASP A 87 5.46 40.58 13.25
N LYS A 88 5.32 41.81 13.72
CA LYS A 88 5.85 42.99 13.03
C LYS A 88 7.37 42.90 12.84
N PHE A 89 8.09 42.44 13.84
CA PHE A 89 9.54 42.24 13.79
C PHE A 89 9.93 41.04 12.92
N LEU A 90 9.18 39.95 13.06
CA LEU A 90 9.41 38.70 12.37
C LEU A 90 9.15 38.77 10.86
N SER A 91 8.20 39.62 10.43
CA SER A 91 7.81 39.81 9.03
C SER A 91 8.59 40.91 8.29
N SER A 92 9.15 41.90 9.00
CA SER A 92 9.79 43.07 8.38
C SER A 92 11.25 43.31 8.79
N GLY A 93 11.82 42.42 9.60
CA GLY A 93 13.17 42.54 10.14
C GLY A 93 13.31 43.73 11.10
N ILE A 94 14.56 44.02 11.50
CA ILE A 94 14.86 45.11 12.46
C ILE A 94 14.65 46.48 11.80
N ASN A 95 15.00 46.63 10.52
CA ASN A 95 14.92 47.91 9.82
C ASN A 95 13.46 48.35 9.60
N GLY A 96 12.52 47.43 9.36
CA GLY A 96 11.09 47.76 9.26
C GLY A 96 10.46 48.33 10.53
N ILE A 97 11.10 48.14 11.70
CA ILE A 97 10.65 48.69 12.99
C ILE A 97 11.14 50.14 13.18
N TYR A 98 12.36 50.43 12.76
CA TYR A 98 13.05 51.70 13.05
C TYR A 98 13.12 52.65 11.84
N ASN A 99 12.92 52.17 10.61
CA ASN A 99 12.95 52.95 9.37
C ASN A 99 11.79 52.55 8.43
N LYS A 100 10.88 53.48 8.13
CA LYS A 100 9.66 53.20 7.33
C LYS A 100 9.91 52.91 5.85
N ASP A 101 11.08 53.29 5.31
CA ASP A 101 11.32 53.31 3.87
C ASP A 101 12.26 52.19 3.37
N THR A 102 12.70 51.27 4.23
CA THR A 102 13.53 50.11 3.86
C THR A 102 13.20 48.91 4.74
N ALA A 103 12.41 47.96 4.21
CA ALA A 103 12.31 46.63 4.78
C ALA A 103 13.47 45.78 4.23
N GLU A 104 14.49 45.56 5.04
CA GLU A 104 15.51 44.55 4.78
C GLU A 104 15.29 43.39 5.75
N ASN A 105 15.40 42.17 5.24
CA ASN A 105 15.40 40.94 6.04
C ASN A 105 16.54 41.01 7.09
N PHE A 106 16.47 40.16 8.11
CA PHE A 106 17.56 40.02 9.07
C PHE A 106 18.89 39.73 8.37
N THR A 107 19.94 40.42 8.82
CA THR A 107 21.32 40.06 8.45
C THR A 107 21.78 38.82 9.22
N ASP A 108 22.75 38.08 8.69
CA ASP A 108 23.35 36.91 9.37
C ASP A 108 23.85 37.23 10.79
N GLU A 109 24.37 38.45 11.00
CA GLU A 109 24.83 38.90 12.31
C GLU A 109 23.65 39.07 13.28
N GLU A 110 22.54 39.63 12.81
CA GLU A 110 21.34 39.82 13.61
C GLU A 110 20.67 38.49 13.97
N MET A 111 20.65 37.54 13.03
CA MET A 111 20.21 36.16 13.33
C MET A 111 21.07 35.48 14.37
N LYS A 112 22.40 35.59 14.26
CA LYS A 112 23.30 35.03 15.27
C LYS A 112 23.06 35.63 16.65
N ILE A 113 22.80 36.93 16.74
CA ILE A 113 22.50 37.60 18.01
C ILE A 113 21.15 37.13 18.57
N ALA A 114 20.10 37.14 17.75
CA ALA A 114 18.76 36.74 18.16
C ALA A 114 18.72 35.27 18.61
N ASN A 115 19.28 34.34 17.83
CA ASN A 115 19.32 32.92 18.19
C ASN A 115 20.20 32.66 19.41
N LYS A 116 21.32 33.37 19.58
CA LYS A 116 22.11 33.29 20.84
C LYS A 116 21.29 33.71 22.07
N PHE A 117 20.37 34.67 21.91
CA PHE A 117 19.49 35.07 23.00
C PHE A 117 18.36 34.06 23.24
N LEU A 118 17.64 33.67 22.19
CA LEU A 118 16.51 32.72 22.25
C LEU A 118 16.92 31.32 22.70
N ASN A 119 18.13 30.86 22.35
CA ASN A 119 18.64 29.55 22.77
C ASN A 119 18.72 29.39 24.30
N LYS A 120 18.72 30.49 25.07
CA LYS A 120 18.63 30.44 26.54
C LYS A 120 17.28 29.92 27.06
N TYR A 121 16.27 29.95 26.20
CA TYR A 121 14.90 29.51 26.44
C TYR A 121 14.57 28.25 25.62
N ASP A 122 15.57 27.62 25.00
CA ASP A 122 15.42 26.52 24.02
C ASP A 122 14.53 26.87 22.81
N LEU A 123 14.60 28.13 22.38
CA LEU A 123 13.91 28.66 21.20
C LEU A 123 14.91 29.14 20.15
N GLU A 124 14.46 29.24 18.90
CA GLU A 124 15.21 29.83 17.80
C GLU A 124 14.30 30.61 16.85
N LEU A 125 14.88 31.53 16.10
CA LEU A 125 14.29 32.07 14.89
C LEU A 125 14.51 31.09 13.75
N TRP A 126 13.42 30.79 13.07
CA TRP A 126 13.34 29.89 11.95
C TRP A 126 12.79 30.63 10.74
N TYR A 127 13.40 30.42 9.58
CA TYR A 127 12.86 30.97 8.35
C TYR A 127 11.48 30.37 8.09
N PHE A 128 10.52 31.15 7.58
CA PHE A 128 9.21 30.61 7.25
C PHE A 128 8.99 30.65 5.74
N ALA A 129 8.87 31.85 5.19
CA ALA A 129 8.75 32.10 3.76
C ALA A 129 8.93 33.58 3.46
N ARG A 130 9.37 33.91 2.25
CA ARG A 130 9.44 35.28 1.70
C ARG A 130 10.09 36.32 2.62
N GLY A 131 11.17 35.94 3.32
CA GLY A 131 11.88 36.82 4.24
C GLY A 131 11.28 36.93 5.65
N SER A 132 10.15 36.27 5.91
CA SER A 132 9.55 36.19 7.25
C SER A 132 10.15 35.06 8.08
N TYR A 133 10.16 35.26 9.39
CA TYR A 133 10.66 34.30 10.37
C TYR A 133 9.57 33.94 11.39
N ILE A 134 9.77 32.85 12.12
CA ILE A 134 8.97 32.48 13.28
C ILE A 134 9.88 32.15 14.46
N ILE A 135 9.39 32.32 15.67
CA ILE A 135 9.98 31.76 16.89
C ILE A 135 9.41 30.35 17.05
N ARG A 136 10.29 29.35 17.12
CA ARG A 136 9.95 27.95 17.39
C ARG A 136 10.91 27.35 18.40
N GLU A 137 10.64 26.12 18.85
CA GLU A 137 11.59 25.35 19.65
C GLU A 137 12.81 24.95 18.83
N VAL A 138 13.97 24.84 19.50
CA VAL A 138 15.16 24.23 18.86
C VAL A 138 14.86 22.78 18.44
N PRO A 139 15.50 22.24 17.38
CA PRO A 139 15.10 20.97 16.77
C PRO A 139 14.98 19.79 17.75
N ASP A 140 15.90 19.71 18.72
CA ASP A 140 15.97 18.61 19.68
C ASP A 140 15.24 18.85 21.00
N PHE A 141 14.41 19.90 21.09
CA PHE A 141 13.71 20.31 22.30
C PHE A 141 12.90 19.17 22.94
N TYR A 142 12.00 18.55 22.17
CA TYR A 142 11.16 17.47 22.68
C TYR A 142 11.97 16.21 22.95
N TYR A 143 12.92 15.87 22.07
CA TYR A 143 13.78 14.70 22.28
C TYR A 143 14.59 14.82 23.58
N LYS A 144 15.30 15.93 23.80
CA LYS A 144 16.07 16.17 25.04
C LYS A 144 15.20 16.09 26.30
N THR A 145 13.95 16.54 26.18
CA THR A 145 13.02 16.67 27.31
C THR A 145 12.38 15.33 27.68
N PHE A 146 11.97 14.53 26.68
CA PHE A 146 11.12 13.36 26.89
C PHE A 146 11.83 12.00 26.74
N LYS A 147 12.99 11.91 26.06
CA LYS A 147 13.65 10.64 25.66
C LYS A 147 13.91 9.60 26.76
N ASP A 148 13.96 10.03 28.02
CA ASP A 148 14.23 9.18 29.18
C ASP A 148 12.94 8.81 29.95
N TYR A 149 11.80 9.39 29.57
CA TYR A 149 10.51 9.24 30.24
C TYR A 149 9.45 8.54 29.39
N VAL A 150 9.54 8.61 28.06
CA VAL A 150 8.53 8.06 27.14
C VAL A 150 8.78 6.60 26.76
N THR A 151 7.80 5.99 26.10
CA THR A 151 7.91 4.69 25.44
C THR A 151 8.95 4.69 24.32
N ASP A 152 9.40 3.51 23.89
CA ASP A 152 10.51 3.39 22.95
C ASP A 152 10.14 3.89 21.53
N ASP A 153 8.87 3.72 21.13
CA ASP A 153 8.31 4.29 19.90
C ASP A 153 8.25 5.82 19.96
N TYR A 154 7.73 6.42 21.03
CA TYR A 154 7.78 7.88 21.19
C TYR A 154 9.22 8.41 21.22
N LYS A 155 10.13 7.73 21.90
CA LYS A 155 11.55 8.12 21.93
C LYS A 155 12.18 8.14 20.54
N GLU A 156 11.88 7.14 19.71
CA GLU A 156 12.41 7.03 18.34
C GLU A 156 11.75 8.06 17.41
N TYR A 157 10.44 8.25 17.51
CA TYR A 157 9.71 9.31 16.81
C TYR A 157 10.30 10.70 17.10
N LEU A 158 10.53 11.01 18.38
CA LEU A 158 11.13 12.27 18.80
C LEU A 158 12.56 12.44 18.30
N LYS A 159 13.32 11.34 18.18
CA LYS A 159 14.67 11.38 17.62
C LYS A 159 14.66 11.65 16.12
N ILE A 160 13.78 10.98 15.37
CA ILE A 160 13.65 11.17 13.91
C ILE A 160 13.24 12.62 13.63
N THR A 161 12.15 13.08 14.24
CA THR A 161 11.68 14.47 14.10
C THR A 161 12.71 15.49 14.54
N SER A 162 13.47 15.24 15.61
CA SER A 162 14.57 16.10 16.04
C SER A 162 15.62 16.30 14.95
N ASN A 163 16.00 15.23 14.24
CA ASN A 163 16.98 15.32 13.15
C ASN A 163 16.37 16.02 11.93
N GLU A 164 15.14 15.65 11.55
CA GLU A 164 14.45 16.22 10.39
C GLU A 164 14.13 17.71 10.54
N ASN A 165 14.01 18.19 11.78
CA ASN A 165 13.76 19.60 12.10
C ASN A 165 15.03 20.47 12.07
N GLU A 166 16.24 19.92 11.90
CA GLU A 166 17.49 20.72 11.84
C GLU A 166 17.54 21.66 10.64
N GLU A 167 16.90 21.26 9.53
CA GLU A 167 16.79 22.06 8.31
C GLU A 167 15.38 21.96 7.72
N HIS A 168 15.00 22.94 6.92
CA HIS A 168 13.78 22.82 6.13
C HIS A 168 13.94 21.67 5.15
N TYR A 169 12.89 20.86 4.98
CA TYR A 169 12.80 20.02 3.78
C TYR A 169 12.12 20.79 2.63
N VAL A 170 11.23 21.74 2.95
CA VAL A 170 10.56 22.66 2.01
C VAL A 170 10.55 24.09 2.54
N ALA A 171 10.86 25.04 1.65
CA ALA A 171 10.64 26.47 1.85
C ALA A 171 10.43 27.17 0.49
N ASP A 172 9.63 28.24 0.47
CA ASP A 172 9.36 29.05 -0.74
C ASP A 172 9.03 28.23 -2.00
N SER A 173 8.21 27.19 -1.86
CA SER A 173 7.82 26.31 -2.97
C SER A 173 8.96 25.50 -3.61
N GLY A 174 10.08 25.32 -2.90
CA GLY A 174 11.19 24.47 -3.32
C GLY A 174 11.62 23.48 -2.24
N LEU A 175 12.22 22.37 -2.66
CA LEU A 175 12.94 21.48 -1.75
C LEU A 175 14.21 22.18 -1.24
N CYS A 176 14.42 22.12 0.06
CA CYS A 176 15.63 22.61 0.73
C CYS A 176 16.66 21.50 0.95
N ILE A 177 16.23 20.24 0.85
CA ILE A 177 17.07 19.05 0.87
C ILE A 177 17.17 18.42 -0.51
N THR A 178 18.08 17.46 -0.66
CA THR A 178 18.15 16.68 -1.91
C THR A 178 16.94 15.76 -2.06
N LEU A 179 16.57 15.43 -3.29
CA LEU A 179 15.52 14.43 -3.55
C LEU A 179 15.92 13.07 -2.94
N GLU A 180 17.20 12.70 -3.03
CA GLU A 180 17.78 11.53 -2.34
C GLU A 180 17.42 11.47 -0.85
N GLU A 181 17.64 12.59 -0.15
CA GLU A 181 17.41 12.66 1.28
C GLU A 181 15.92 12.53 1.60
N LEU A 182 15.02 13.12 0.80
CA LEU A 182 13.58 12.93 0.98
C LEU A 182 13.17 11.45 0.81
N GLY A 183 13.78 10.75 -0.15
CA GLY A 183 13.64 9.30 -0.29
C GLY A 183 14.11 8.53 0.96
N ASP A 184 15.28 8.88 1.51
CA ASP A 184 15.80 8.26 2.73
C ASP A 184 14.91 8.55 3.97
N ARG A 185 14.25 9.72 4.02
CA ARG A 185 13.25 10.06 5.06
C ARG A 185 11.99 9.18 4.94
N ILE A 186 11.48 8.94 3.73
CA ILE A 186 10.37 7.99 3.49
C ILE A 186 10.70 6.62 4.08
N VAL A 187 11.89 6.08 3.75
CA VAL A 187 12.34 4.78 4.26
C VAL A 187 12.49 4.76 5.77
N THR A 188 12.89 5.88 6.38
CA THR A 188 12.99 6.02 7.84
C THR A 188 11.60 5.87 8.50
N TRP A 189 10.58 6.50 7.94
CA TRP A 189 9.21 6.40 8.44
C TRP A 189 8.55 5.04 8.15
N GLU A 190 8.84 4.42 7.01
CA GLU A 190 8.47 3.03 6.73
C GLU A 190 9.02 2.07 7.80
N LYS A 191 10.31 2.20 8.14
CA LYS A 191 10.95 1.38 9.19
C LYS A 191 10.34 1.62 10.57
N PHE A 192 9.94 2.85 10.88
CA PHE A 192 9.23 3.15 12.12
C PHE A 192 7.90 2.40 12.21
N LEU A 193 7.06 2.51 11.17
CA LEU A 193 5.77 1.81 11.10
C LEU A 193 5.94 0.29 11.16
N GLU A 194 7.00 -0.23 10.55
CA GLU A 194 7.37 -1.64 10.60
C GLU A 194 7.73 -2.10 12.02
N LYS A 195 8.51 -1.29 12.74
CA LYS A 195 9.05 -1.64 14.05
C LYS A 195 8.00 -1.51 15.15
N TYR A 196 7.07 -0.58 15.02
CA TYR A 196 6.05 -0.28 16.02
C TYR A 196 4.62 -0.36 15.45
N PRO A 197 4.15 -1.55 15.02
CA PRO A 197 2.83 -1.69 14.37
C PRO A 197 1.64 -1.31 15.27
N ASN A 198 1.83 -1.28 16.59
CA ASN A 198 0.80 -0.92 17.58
C ASN A 198 1.00 0.46 18.22
N SER A 199 1.88 1.32 17.69
CA SER A 199 2.11 2.65 18.25
C SER A 199 0.89 3.56 18.09
N LYS A 200 0.61 4.39 19.10
CA LYS A 200 -0.40 5.46 19.02
C LYS A 200 -0.02 6.55 18.01
N LEU A 201 1.25 6.61 17.59
CA LEU A 201 1.77 7.59 16.62
C LEU A 201 1.53 7.20 15.16
N ASN A 202 1.05 5.98 14.91
CA ASN A 202 1.04 5.40 13.58
C ASN A 202 0.21 6.16 12.55
N ASP A 203 -0.95 6.71 12.93
CA ASP A 203 -1.73 7.58 12.03
C ASP A 203 -0.93 8.82 11.61
N LYS A 204 -0.28 9.46 12.58
CA LYS A 204 0.56 10.65 12.37
C LYS A 204 1.74 10.33 11.46
N VAL A 205 2.45 9.23 11.72
CA VAL A 205 3.61 8.80 10.93
C VAL A 205 3.20 8.37 9.52
N ASN A 206 2.10 7.65 9.36
CA ASN A 206 1.61 7.26 8.04
C ASN A 206 1.28 8.49 7.17
N ASN A 207 0.66 9.51 7.76
CA ASN A 207 0.39 10.76 7.08
C ASN A 207 1.67 11.50 6.66
N ILE A 208 2.67 11.61 7.55
CA ILE A 208 3.99 12.19 7.22
C ILE A 208 4.63 11.43 6.05
N CYS A 209 4.65 10.10 6.13
CA CYS A 209 5.24 9.25 5.10
C CYS A 209 4.54 9.42 3.75
N ASN A 210 3.20 9.50 3.73
CA ASN A 210 2.42 9.72 2.51
C ASN A 210 2.60 11.13 1.93
N SER A 211 2.69 12.16 2.77
CA SER A 211 3.05 13.50 2.31
C SER A 211 4.43 13.52 1.67
N TYR A 212 5.41 12.85 2.27
CA TYR A 212 6.75 12.73 1.68
C TYR A 212 6.75 11.94 0.37
N ARG A 213 6.01 10.83 0.26
CA ARG A 213 5.84 10.10 -1.02
C ARG A 213 5.27 11.02 -2.10
N ARG A 214 4.24 11.79 -1.76
CA ARG A 214 3.61 12.72 -2.69
C ARG A 214 4.59 13.81 -3.15
N ASP A 215 5.27 14.47 -2.22
CA ASP A 215 6.26 15.53 -2.51
C ASP A 215 7.49 14.99 -3.26
N TYR A 216 7.88 13.73 -2.99
CA TYR A 216 8.98 13.04 -3.64
C TYR A 216 8.66 12.73 -5.11
N ILE A 217 7.42 12.34 -5.43
CA ILE A 217 7.03 11.91 -6.78
C ILE A 217 6.53 13.07 -7.63
N LEU A 218 5.64 13.90 -7.09
CA LEU A 218 4.92 14.94 -7.83
C LEU A 218 5.57 16.32 -7.70
N GLY A 219 6.56 16.45 -6.83
CA GLY A 219 7.11 17.73 -6.45
C GLY A 219 6.33 18.42 -5.32
N VAL A 220 7.02 19.35 -4.68
CA VAL A 220 6.43 20.21 -3.64
C VAL A 220 5.55 21.28 -4.30
N PRO A 221 4.54 21.84 -3.62
CA PRO A 221 3.65 22.84 -4.22
C PRO A 221 4.42 24.05 -4.81
N GLY A 222 4.41 24.16 -6.13
CA GLY A 222 5.10 25.22 -6.89
C GLY A 222 6.52 24.86 -7.35
N GLY A 223 7.06 23.72 -6.92
CA GLY A 223 8.30 23.14 -7.43
C GLY A 223 7.99 22.25 -8.64
N VAL A 224 8.66 22.51 -9.76
CA VAL A 224 8.57 21.66 -10.97
C VAL A 224 9.84 20.82 -11.02
N TYR A 225 9.70 19.50 -10.95
CA TYR A 225 10.83 18.59 -11.10
C TYR A 225 11.08 18.30 -12.58
N ASP A 226 12.35 18.11 -12.93
CA ASP A 226 12.71 17.55 -14.23
C ASP A 226 12.40 16.05 -14.22
N TYR A 227 11.58 15.60 -15.17
CA TYR A 227 11.14 14.21 -15.24
C TYR A 227 12.30 13.22 -15.43
N LYS A 228 13.35 13.59 -16.17
CA LYS A 228 14.49 12.69 -16.42
C LYS A 228 15.38 12.59 -15.21
N GLU A 229 15.74 13.72 -14.61
CA GLU A 229 16.55 13.74 -13.38
C GLU A 229 15.83 12.99 -12.24
N SER A 230 14.52 13.19 -12.11
CA SER A 230 13.71 12.50 -11.10
C SER A 230 13.62 11.00 -11.38
N ALA A 231 13.46 10.59 -12.64
CA ALA A 231 13.43 9.16 -13.00
C ALA A 231 14.76 8.46 -12.68
N GLU A 232 15.92 9.11 -12.86
CA GLU A 232 17.22 8.55 -12.45
C GLU A 232 17.27 8.31 -10.93
N GLU A 233 16.78 9.27 -10.16
CA GLU A 233 16.65 9.19 -8.71
C GLU A 233 15.69 8.07 -8.27
N TYR A 234 14.54 7.94 -8.91
CA TYR A 234 13.56 6.89 -8.62
C TYR A 234 14.11 5.50 -8.93
N ASN A 235 14.83 5.33 -10.05
CA ASN A 235 15.51 4.09 -10.37
C ASN A 235 16.60 3.75 -9.34
N ARG A 236 17.33 4.75 -8.83
CA ARG A 236 18.28 4.56 -7.74
C ARG A 236 17.57 4.12 -6.45
N PHE A 237 16.44 4.75 -6.10
CA PHE A 237 15.64 4.36 -4.94
C PHE A 237 15.17 2.91 -5.03
N ILE A 238 14.54 2.52 -6.15
CA ILE A 238 14.07 1.15 -6.43
C ILE A 238 15.20 0.13 -6.23
N LYS A 239 16.41 0.45 -6.73
CA LYS A 239 17.58 -0.42 -6.59
C LYS A 239 18.13 -0.47 -5.16
N LYS A 240 18.12 0.65 -4.42
CA LYS A 240 18.64 0.78 -3.05
C LYS A 240 17.68 0.14 -2.03
N TYR A 241 16.37 0.22 -2.28
CA TYR A 241 15.29 -0.20 -1.38
C TYR A 241 14.22 -1.03 -2.10
N PRO A 242 14.58 -2.21 -2.64
CA PRO A 242 13.62 -3.04 -3.40
C PRO A 242 12.40 -3.49 -2.58
N ASP A 243 12.57 -3.65 -1.26
CA ASP A 243 11.50 -4.07 -0.34
C ASP A 243 10.63 -2.89 0.17
N SER A 244 10.95 -1.64 -0.20
CA SER A 244 10.13 -0.49 0.18
C SER A 244 8.80 -0.52 -0.59
N PRO A 245 7.65 -0.34 0.07
CA PRO A 245 6.37 -0.15 -0.64
C PRO A 245 6.39 1.02 -1.61
N THR A 246 7.23 2.02 -1.37
CA THR A 246 7.36 3.17 -2.28
C THR A 246 7.90 2.75 -3.66
N THR A 247 8.65 1.65 -3.76
CA THR A 247 9.10 1.07 -5.04
C THR A 247 7.94 0.69 -5.96
N GLU A 248 6.85 0.15 -5.41
CA GLU A 248 5.62 -0.17 -6.15
C GLU A 248 4.95 1.10 -6.69
N LEU A 249 4.82 2.13 -5.85
CA LEU A 249 4.26 3.42 -6.25
C LEU A 249 5.08 4.12 -7.34
N LEU A 250 6.42 4.04 -7.26
CA LEU A 250 7.32 4.53 -8.30
C LEU A 250 7.16 3.75 -9.61
N GLY A 251 6.88 2.45 -9.54
CA GLY A 251 6.57 1.63 -10.71
C GLY A 251 5.36 2.17 -11.48
N TYR A 252 4.25 2.48 -10.78
CA TYR A 252 3.08 3.09 -11.40
C TYR A 252 3.40 4.45 -12.05
N TYR A 253 4.14 5.31 -11.34
CA TYR A 253 4.54 6.61 -11.88
C TYR A 253 5.40 6.47 -13.14
N LEU A 254 6.42 5.61 -13.11
CA LEU A 254 7.37 5.43 -14.20
C LEU A 254 6.75 4.75 -15.43
N GLY A 255 5.69 3.95 -15.24
CA GLY A 255 4.93 3.33 -16.34
C GLY A 255 4.12 4.35 -17.14
N GLU A 256 3.61 5.38 -16.48
CA GLU A 256 2.76 6.40 -17.12
C GLU A 256 3.53 7.62 -17.63
N VAL A 257 4.66 7.97 -17.01
CA VAL A 257 5.42 9.15 -17.39
C VAL A 257 6.14 8.98 -18.74
N ASN A 258 5.93 9.93 -19.65
CA ASN A 258 6.65 9.99 -20.91
C ASN A 258 7.97 10.74 -20.73
N LEU A 259 9.07 9.99 -20.65
CA LEU A 259 10.42 10.56 -20.51
C LEU A 259 10.99 11.09 -21.83
N ASP A 260 10.52 10.60 -22.98
CA ASP A 260 11.01 11.01 -24.30
C ASP A 260 10.43 12.35 -24.75
N LYS A 261 9.17 12.61 -24.38
CA LYS A 261 8.44 13.88 -24.61
C LYS A 261 7.79 14.37 -23.32
N PRO A 262 8.57 14.94 -22.39
CA PRO A 262 8.05 15.37 -21.09
C PRO A 262 6.93 16.41 -21.17
N GLU A 263 6.86 17.18 -22.26
CA GLU A 263 5.80 18.14 -22.55
C GLU A 263 4.42 17.52 -22.81
N ASP A 264 4.37 16.22 -23.16
CA ASP A 264 3.13 15.49 -23.40
C ASP A 264 2.52 14.94 -22.09
N ASN A 265 3.25 15.03 -20.97
CA ASN A 265 2.76 14.56 -19.67
C ASN A 265 1.66 15.46 -19.12
N ASP A 266 0.53 14.86 -18.76
CA ASP A 266 -0.53 15.54 -18.02
C ASP A 266 -0.25 15.44 -16.51
N SER A 267 0.26 16.53 -15.94
CA SER A 267 0.57 16.61 -14.51
C SER A 267 -0.66 16.43 -13.61
N GLU A 268 -1.85 16.82 -14.08
CA GLU A 268 -3.08 16.67 -13.30
C GLU A 268 -3.52 15.19 -13.29
N ALA A 269 -3.40 14.51 -14.42
CA ALA A 269 -3.66 13.08 -14.51
C ALA A 269 -2.68 12.27 -13.62
N LEU A 270 -1.37 12.58 -13.70
CA LEU A 270 -0.36 11.94 -12.86
C LEU A 270 -0.62 12.18 -11.37
N SER A 271 -0.98 13.42 -10.98
CA SER A 271 -1.32 13.71 -9.57
C SER A 271 -2.53 12.92 -9.10
N LYS A 272 -3.62 12.87 -9.89
CA LYS A 272 -4.82 12.12 -9.54
C LYS A 272 -4.54 10.63 -9.39
N MET A 273 -3.71 10.07 -10.26
CA MET A 273 -3.28 8.68 -10.17
C MET A 273 -2.52 8.44 -8.87
N ILE A 274 -1.48 9.22 -8.58
CA ILE A 274 -0.67 9.02 -7.38
C ILE A 274 -1.47 9.22 -6.09
N ASP A 275 -2.34 10.23 -6.05
CA ASP A 275 -3.21 10.46 -4.90
C ASP A 275 -4.19 9.27 -4.70
N LYS A 276 -4.76 8.72 -5.79
CA LYS A 276 -5.61 7.50 -5.76
C LYS A 276 -4.83 6.29 -5.22
N GLU A 277 -3.63 6.05 -5.73
CA GLU A 277 -2.79 4.91 -5.32
C GLU A 277 -2.40 4.99 -3.84
N ILE A 278 -1.99 6.18 -3.38
CA ILE A 278 -1.67 6.43 -1.97
C ILE A 278 -2.89 6.17 -1.07
N GLU A 279 -4.07 6.69 -1.42
CA GLU A 279 -5.29 6.48 -0.64
C GLU A 279 -5.70 5.00 -0.60
N LYS A 280 -5.60 4.32 -1.74
CA LYS A 280 -6.05 2.94 -1.92
C LYS A 280 -5.17 1.92 -1.22
N TYR A 281 -3.84 2.04 -1.35
CA TYR A 281 -2.90 0.99 -0.94
C TYR A 281 -1.91 1.40 0.16
N PHE A 282 -1.76 2.69 0.47
CA PHE A 282 -0.81 3.20 1.48
C PHE A 282 -1.52 3.75 2.72
N TYR A 283 -2.60 3.07 3.12
CA TYR A 283 -3.34 3.34 4.35
C TYR A 283 -2.59 2.79 5.58
N LEU A 284 -2.96 3.25 6.78
CA LEU A 284 -2.34 2.74 8.00
C LEU A 284 -2.55 1.23 8.15
N GLY A 285 -1.47 0.48 8.40
CA GLY A 285 -1.48 -0.98 8.50
C GLY A 285 -1.14 -1.70 7.18
N SER A 286 -1.14 -0.98 6.04
CA SER A 286 -0.78 -1.54 4.72
C SER A 286 0.61 -2.19 4.73
N LEU A 287 1.61 -1.57 5.35
CA LEU A 287 2.97 -2.12 5.43
C LEU A 287 3.01 -3.48 6.15
N GLU A 288 2.26 -3.63 7.24
CA GLU A 288 2.17 -4.92 7.95
C GLU A 288 1.47 -5.98 7.08
N ASN A 289 0.40 -5.60 6.38
CA ASN A 289 -0.29 -6.46 5.43
C ASN A 289 0.66 -6.91 4.30
N ARG A 290 1.41 -6.00 3.69
CA ARG A 290 2.38 -6.31 2.63
C ARG A 290 3.46 -7.27 3.09
N LYS A 291 3.95 -7.14 4.33
CA LYS A 291 4.89 -8.11 4.91
C LYS A 291 4.29 -9.51 5.04
N LYS A 292 3.02 -9.60 5.42
CA LYS A 292 2.27 -10.87 5.49
C LYS A 292 1.95 -11.43 4.10
N GLY A 293 2.20 -10.67 3.02
CA GLY A 293 1.95 -11.06 1.64
C GLY A 293 0.64 -10.50 1.08
N ASN A 294 -0.08 -9.68 1.83
CA ASN A 294 -1.35 -9.12 1.43
C ASN A 294 -1.17 -7.79 0.68
N LEU A 295 -1.54 -7.79 -0.59
CA LEU A 295 -1.41 -6.65 -1.51
C LEU A 295 -2.74 -5.94 -1.75
N PHE A 296 -3.84 -6.40 -1.13
CA PHE A 296 -5.16 -5.82 -1.34
C PHE A 296 -5.30 -4.40 -0.80
N SER A 297 -6.19 -3.63 -1.42
CA SER A 297 -6.52 -2.27 -1.00
C SER A 297 -7.16 -2.22 0.39
N LYS A 298 -7.27 -1.02 0.95
CA LYS A 298 -8.01 -0.77 2.19
C LYS A 298 -9.45 -1.30 2.12
N GLN A 299 -10.12 -1.08 1.00
CA GLN A 299 -11.52 -1.44 0.80
C GLN A 299 -11.71 -2.95 0.81
N THR A 300 -10.89 -3.68 0.05
CA THR A 300 -10.91 -5.14 0.05
C THR A 300 -10.53 -5.73 1.40
N ASN A 301 -9.56 -5.15 2.11
CA ASN A 301 -9.24 -5.59 3.47
C ASN A 301 -10.41 -5.42 4.45
N THR A 302 -11.19 -4.35 4.30
CA THR A 302 -12.40 -4.15 5.10
C THR A 302 -13.45 -5.24 4.78
N LEU A 303 -13.63 -5.55 3.49
CA LEU A 303 -14.52 -6.63 3.06
C LEU A 303 -14.01 -8.00 3.53
N LEU A 304 -12.70 -8.24 3.64
CA LEU A 304 -12.14 -9.51 4.10
C LEU A 304 -12.48 -9.75 5.57
N GLU A 305 -12.42 -8.69 6.40
CA GLU A 305 -12.87 -8.75 7.79
C GLU A 305 -14.37 -9.08 7.89
N GLU A 306 -15.20 -8.43 7.06
CA GLU A 306 -16.64 -8.72 6.96
C GLU A 306 -16.89 -10.17 6.52
N PHE A 307 -16.20 -10.63 5.48
CA PHE A 307 -16.29 -11.99 4.96
C PHE A 307 -15.97 -13.03 6.05
N ASN A 308 -14.88 -12.81 6.82
CA ASN A 308 -14.52 -13.73 7.89
C ASN A 308 -15.55 -13.75 9.02
N LYS A 309 -16.09 -12.59 9.40
CA LYS A 309 -17.15 -12.52 10.41
C LYS A 309 -18.42 -13.23 9.94
N ASN A 310 -18.84 -13.01 8.69
CA ASN A 310 -20.01 -13.67 8.11
C ASN A 310 -19.84 -15.20 8.11
N LYS A 311 -18.64 -15.69 7.77
CA LYS A 311 -18.30 -17.12 7.85
C LYS A 311 -18.46 -17.69 9.27
N GLU A 312 -18.00 -16.98 10.30
CA GLU A 312 -18.16 -17.41 11.70
C GLU A 312 -19.64 -17.49 12.11
N GLU A 313 -20.46 -16.52 11.69
CA GLU A 313 -21.90 -16.50 11.94
C GLU A 313 -22.61 -17.68 11.24
N VAL A 314 -22.25 -17.97 9.99
CA VAL A 314 -22.78 -19.10 9.20
C VAL A 314 -22.46 -20.43 9.84
N ILE A 315 -21.21 -20.64 10.29
CA ILE A 315 -20.79 -21.87 10.99
C ILE A 315 -21.63 -22.10 12.25
N ASN A 316 -22.02 -21.05 12.95
CA ASN A 316 -22.86 -21.17 14.14
C ASN A 316 -24.33 -21.38 13.80
N LYS A 317 -24.83 -20.73 12.75
CA LYS A 317 -26.22 -20.84 12.32
C LYS A 317 -26.54 -22.24 11.78
N VAL A 318 -25.68 -22.78 10.90
CA VAL A 318 -25.92 -24.06 10.22
C VAL A 318 -26.07 -25.24 11.20
N LYS A 319 -25.40 -25.19 12.35
CA LYS A 319 -25.51 -26.19 13.44
C LYS A 319 -26.92 -26.34 14.01
N THR A 320 -27.77 -25.34 13.83
CA THR A 320 -29.14 -25.30 14.39
C THR A 320 -30.22 -25.68 13.38
N LEU A 321 -29.85 -25.86 12.11
CA LEU A 321 -30.78 -26.09 11.01
C LEU A 321 -30.99 -27.59 10.79
N ASN A 322 -32.18 -27.95 10.30
CA ASN A 322 -32.38 -29.27 9.70
C ASN A 322 -31.77 -29.32 8.29
N LYS A 323 -31.68 -30.51 7.67
CA LYS A 323 -31.02 -30.69 6.36
C LYS A 323 -31.64 -29.83 5.24
N GLU A 324 -32.96 -29.71 5.17
CA GLU A 324 -33.66 -28.94 4.14
C GLU A 324 -33.41 -27.44 4.32
N GLU A 325 -33.48 -26.96 5.57
CA GLU A 325 -33.11 -25.58 5.92
C GLU A 325 -31.64 -25.27 5.63
N ALA A 326 -30.74 -26.22 5.93
CA ALA A 326 -29.31 -26.07 5.69
C ALA A 326 -28.98 -26.01 4.19
N ASN A 327 -29.68 -26.77 3.34
CA ASN A 327 -29.54 -26.71 1.90
C ASN A 327 -29.92 -25.31 1.37
N LYS A 328 -31.07 -24.79 1.79
CA LYS A 328 -31.49 -23.44 1.40
C LYS A 328 -30.52 -22.39 1.91
N PHE A 329 -30.08 -22.52 3.16
CA PHE A 329 -29.13 -21.59 3.76
C PHE A 329 -27.77 -21.60 3.06
N TYR A 330 -27.32 -22.75 2.56
CA TYR A 330 -26.12 -22.82 1.70
C TYR A 330 -26.30 -22.01 0.41
N GLU A 331 -27.46 -22.14 -0.27
CA GLU A 331 -27.72 -21.39 -1.51
C GLU A 331 -27.75 -19.88 -1.26
N ASP A 332 -28.47 -19.44 -0.22
CA ASP A 332 -28.53 -18.03 0.19
C ASP A 332 -27.13 -17.50 0.56
N TYR A 333 -26.31 -18.33 1.23
CA TYR A 333 -24.95 -17.95 1.62
C TYR A 333 -24.00 -17.87 0.42
N LEU A 334 -24.09 -18.82 -0.52
CA LEU A 334 -23.32 -18.81 -1.76
C LEU A 334 -23.56 -17.52 -2.56
N GLU A 335 -24.82 -17.13 -2.74
CA GLU A 335 -25.19 -15.89 -3.44
C GLU A 335 -24.60 -14.65 -2.74
N SER A 336 -24.77 -14.55 -1.42
CA SER A 336 -24.23 -13.42 -0.65
C SER A 336 -22.70 -13.34 -0.65
N ASN A 337 -22.01 -14.49 -0.66
CA ASN A 337 -20.56 -14.54 -0.75
C ASN A 337 -20.06 -14.07 -2.11
N ASN A 338 -20.72 -14.51 -3.19
CA ASN A 338 -20.37 -14.09 -4.55
C ASN A 338 -20.43 -12.57 -4.70
N GLU A 339 -21.47 -11.91 -4.15
CA GLU A 339 -21.56 -10.44 -4.18
C GLU A 339 -20.42 -9.74 -3.44
N ILE A 340 -19.91 -10.34 -2.35
CA ILE A 340 -18.78 -9.80 -1.59
C ILE A 340 -17.48 -9.99 -2.38
N LEU A 341 -17.25 -11.18 -2.94
CA LEU A 341 -16.07 -11.48 -3.73
C LEU A 341 -16.01 -10.68 -5.03
N GLU A 342 -17.15 -10.46 -5.71
CA GLU A 342 -17.23 -9.60 -6.90
C GLU A 342 -16.72 -8.20 -6.56
N LYS A 343 -17.22 -7.60 -5.46
CA LYS A 343 -16.74 -6.29 -4.99
C LYS A 343 -15.25 -6.27 -4.67
N MET A 344 -14.71 -7.34 -4.06
CA MET A 344 -13.27 -7.43 -3.77
C MET A 344 -12.44 -7.48 -5.06
N ASN A 345 -12.88 -8.28 -6.04
CA ASN A 345 -12.23 -8.38 -7.34
C ASN A 345 -12.31 -7.04 -8.10
N GLU A 346 -13.46 -6.37 -8.10
CA GLU A 346 -13.63 -5.05 -8.70
C GLU A 346 -12.74 -3.98 -8.06
N ASN A 347 -12.68 -3.96 -6.72
CA ASN A 347 -11.86 -3.01 -5.99
C ASN A 347 -10.39 -3.12 -6.39
N ASP A 348 -9.89 -4.32 -6.62
CA ASP A 348 -8.47 -4.60 -6.85
C ASP A 348 -8.18 -5.22 -8.23
N TYR A 349 -9.03 -4.95 -9.22
CA TYR A 349 -8.89 -5.48 -10.58
C TYR A 349 -7.51 -5.16 -11.19
N GLU A 350 -7.09 -3.89 -11.16
CA GLU A 350 -5.78 -3.45 -11.68
C GLU A 350 -4.61 -4.17 -10.98
N MET A 351 -4.73 -4.42 -9.68
CA MET A 351 -3.72 -5.15 -8.89
C MET A 351 -3.69 -6.61 -9.31
N LEU A 352 -4.85 -7.27 -9.35
CA LEU A 352 -4.97 -8.67 -9.73
C LEU A 352 -4.46 -8.92 -11.15
N ASP A 353 -4.73 -8.02 -12.09
CA ASP A 353 -4.35 -8.15 -13.49
C ASP A 353 -2.83 -8.07 -13.72
N ASN A 354 -2.11 -7.26 -12.92
CA ASN A 354 -0.72 -6.91 -13.25
C ASN A 354 0.32 -7.38 -12.22
N THR A 355 -0.05 -7.51 -10.94
CA THR A 355 0.92 -7.53 -9.83
C THR A 355 1.72 -8.81 -9.72
N PHE A 356 1.17 -9.92 -10.22
CA PHE A 356 1.77 -11.25 -10.13
C PHE A 356 2.56 -11.65 -11.38
N TYR A 357 2.67 -10.78 -12.39
CA TYR A 357 3.52 -11.02 -13.56
C TYR A 357 4.94 -10.46 -13.36
N ILE A 358 5.93 -11.11 -13.99
CA ILE A 358 7.34 -10.76 -14.10
C ILE A 358 7.65 -10.58 -15.59
N GLY A 359 7.84 -9.34 -16.03
CA GLY A 359 8.21 -9.04 -17.41
C GLY A 359 7.14 -9.47 -18.42
N GLU A 360 7.55 -10.13 -19.51
CA GLU A 360 6.68 -10.59 -20.60
C GLU A 360 5.88 -11.86 -20.23
N GLY A 361 5.03 -11.78 -19.19
CA GLY A 361 3.99 -12.78 -18.90
C GLY A 361 4.39 -13.96 -18.01
N ASN A 362 5.60 -14.02 -17.45
CA ASN A 362 5.93 -15.06 -16.47
C ASN A 362 5.32 -14.76 -15.11
N ILE A 363 4.86 -15.74 -14.34
CA ILE A 363 4.24 -15.51 -13.02
C ILE A 363 5.29 -15.50 -11.90
N ASP A 364 5.21 -14.49 -11.03
CA ASP A 364 5.88 -14.46 -9.73
C ASP A 364 5.20 -15.42 -8.75
N LYS A 365 5.53 -16.70 -8.86
CA LYS A 365 4.98 -17.74 -7.99
C LYS A 365 5.29 -17.51 -6.51
N GLU A 366 6.42 -16.88 -6.18
CA GLU A 366 6.76 -16.60 -4.78
C GLU A 366 5.80 -15.56 -4.19
N LYS A 367 5.57 -14.47 -4.93
CA LYS A 367 4.64 -13.40 -4.54
C LYS A 367 3.20 -13.91 -4.46
N LEU A 368 2.74 -14.68 -5.45
CA LEU A 368 1.41 -15.28 -5.45
C LEU A 368 1.22 -16.26 -4.29
N ASN A 369 2.19 -17.13 -4.02
CA ASN A 369 2.14 -18.06 -2.89
C ASN A 369 2.09 -17.33 -1.54
N LYS A 370 2.79 -16.20 -1.42
CA LYS A 370 2.74 -15.37 -0.21
C LYS A 370 1.37 -14.73 -0.01
N GLN A 371 0.74 -14.25 -1.09
CA GLN A 371 -0.63 -13.75 -1.09
C GLN A 371 -1.64 -14.84 -0.69
N ASN A 372 -1.55 -16.03 -1.29
CA ASN A 372 -2.47 -17.13 -0.98
C ASN A 372 -2.29 -17.65 0.45
N LYS A 373 -1.07 -17.64 0.98
CA LYS A 373 -0.81 -17.96 2.39
C LYS A 373 -1.47 -16.97 3.36
N TYR A 374 -1.59 -15.70 3.01
CA TYR A 374 -2.36 -14.74 3.80
C TYR A 374 -3.86 -15.09 3.78
N LEU A 375 -4.36 -15.47 2.59
CA LEU A 375 -5.77 -15.79 2.35
C LEU A 375 -6.23 -17.14 2.94
N ASP A 376 -5.30 -18.02 3.29
CA ASP A 376 -5.58 -19.27 4.03
C ASP A 376 -6.47 -19.04 5.27
N ASN A 377 -6.27 -17.92 5.97
CA ASN A 377 -7.05 -17.56 7.16
C ASN A 377 -8.55 -17.34 6.84
N TYR A 378 -8.84 -16.95 5.61
CA TYR A 378 -10.20 -16.66 5.14
C TYR A 378 -10.80 -17.88 4.43
N GLY A 379 -9.98 -18.82 3.97
CA GLY A 379 -10.40 -19.91 3.08
C GLY A 379 -10.60 -19.43 1.64
N LEU A 380 -9.86 -18.39 1.26
CA LEU A 380 -9.83 -17.81 -0.08
C LEU A 380 -8.48 -18.08 -0.75
N GLU A 381 -8.42 -17.84 -2.05
CA GLU A 381 -7.21 -17.89 -2.85
C GLU A 381 -7.33 -17.00 -4.09
N VAL A 382 -6.19 -16.53 -4.58
CA VAL A 382 -6.04 -15.89 -5.88
C VAL A 382 -5.58 -16.96 -6.86
N ILE A 383 -6.34 -17.15 -7.94
CA ILE A 383 -6.06 -18.10 -9.02
C ILE A 383 -5.78 -17.38 -10.32
N GLU A 384 -4.97 -17.99 -11.18
CA GLU A 384 -4.77 -17.56 -12.55
C GLU A 384 -6.01 -17.91 -13.40
N ILE A 385 -6.42 -16.96 -14.23
CA ILE A 385 -7.49 -17.13 -15.23
C ILE A 385 -6.91 -16.83 -16.63
N GLU A 386 -7.73 -16.91 -17.69
CA GLU A 386 -7.27 -16.70 -19.07
C GLU A 386 -6.50 -15.37 -19.25
N GLU A 387 -6.98 -14.30 -18.62
CA GLU A 387 -6.32 -13.01 -18.57
C GLU A 387 -6.29 -12.51 -17.11
N GLY A 388 -5.09 -12.54 -16.49
CA GLY A 388 -4.87 -12.05 -15.14
C GLY A 388 -5.24 -13.04 -14.04
N PHE A 389 -5.75 -12.52 -12.92
CA PHE A 389 -6.02 -13.29 -11.71
C PHE A 389 -7.38 -12.94 -11.10
N MET A 390 -7.92 -13.88 -10.33
CA MET A 390 -9.20 -13.71 -9.63
C MET A 390 -9.09 -14.21 -8.19
N LEU A 391 -9.63 -13.43 -7.25
CA LEU A 391 -9.87 -13.86 -5.87
C LEU A 391 -11.15 -14.70 -5.82
N THR A 392 -11.05 -15.93 -5.30
CA THR A 392 -12.15 -16.88 -5.17
C THR A 392 -12.06 -17.64 -3.84
N GLU A 393 -13.14 -18.33 -3.46
CA GLU A 393 -13.07 -19.31 -2.39
C GLU A 393 -12.22 -20.52 -2.79
N LYS A 394 -11.54 -21.09 -1.79
CA LYS A 394 -10.96 -22.41 -1.96
C LYS A 394 -12.04 -23.42 -2.31
N LYS A 395 -11.73 -24.37 -3.19
CA LYS A 395 -12.68 -25.40 -3.63
C LYS A 395 -13.38 -26.16 -2.50
N ASP A 396 -12.68 -26.39 -1.39
CA ASP A 396 -13.19 -27.10 -0.23
C ASP A 396 -13.92 -26.21 0.80
N PHE A 397 -14.03 -24.89 0.56
CA PHE A 397 -14.60 -23.90 1.48
C PHE A 397 -16.02 -24.30 1.92
N TYR A 398 -16.94 -24.42 0.97
CA TYR A 398 -18.33 -24.76 1.26
C TYR A 398 -18.48 -26.19 1.78
N TYR A 399 -17.73 -27.14 1.23
CA TYR A 399 -17.73 -28.51 1.72
C TYR A 399 -17.37 -28.57 3.22
N ASN A 400 -16.33 -27.86 3.63
CA ASN A 400 -15.88 -27.85 5.01
C ASN A 400 -16.90 -27.24 5.99
N ILE A 401 -17.66 -26.23 5.56
CA ILE A 401 -18.70 -25.61 6.37
C ILE A 401 -19.94 -26.51 6.47
N PHE A 402 -20.39 -27.08 5.34
CA PHE A 402 -21.73 -27.65 5.23
C PHE A 402 -21.81 -29.18 5.28
N LYS A 403 -20.72 -29.93 5.04
CA LYS A 403 -20.74 -31.40 4.83
C LYS A 403 -21.49 -32.24 5.87
N ASN A 404 -21.56 -31.78 7.12
CA ASN A 404 -22.21 -32.49 8.22
C ASN A 404 -23.68 -32.07 8.45
N TYR A 405 -24.16 -31.05 7.74
CA TYR A 405 -25.44 -30.40 8.02
C TYR A 405 -26.43 -30.47 6.85
N VAL A 406 -25.92 -30.56 5.61
CA VAL A 406 -26.75 -30.66 4.40
C VAL A 406 -27.22 -32.09 4.12
N SER A 407 -28.12 -32.26 3.15
CA SER A 407 -28.53 -33.57 2.64
C SER A 407 -27.41 -34.30 1.90
N ASP A 408 -27.59 -35.60 1.67
CA ASP A 408 -26.54 -36.44 1.07
C ASP A 408 -26.21 -36.04 -0.37
N ASP A 409 -27.20 -35.59 -1.14
CA ASP A 409 -27.02 -35.05 -2.49
C ASP A 409 -26.20 -33.74 -2.46
N TYR A 410 -26.51 -32.79 -1.58
CA TYR A 410 -25.71 -31.57 -1.41
C TYR A 410 -24.30 -31.87 -0.92
N ARG A 411 -24.13 -32.77 0.05
CA ARG A 411 -22.80 -33.15 0.55
C ARG A 411 -21.95 -33.76 -0.56
N ASP A 412 -22.52 -34.68 -1.33
CA ASP A 412 -21.80 -35.35 -2.41
C ASP A 412 -21.52 -34.38 -3.57
N PHE A 413 -22.43 -33.46 -3.88
CA PHE A 413 -22.21 -32.36 -4.85
C PHE A 413 -21.03 -31.48 -4.43
N LEU A 414 -21.06 -30.98 -3.18
CA LEU A 414 -20.00 -30.12 -2.63
C LEU A 414 -18.65 -30.84 -2.59
N LYS A 415 -18.66 -32.14 -2.31
CA LYS A 415 -17.45 -32.96 -2.34
C LYS A 415 -16.88 -33.04 -3.76
N LEU A 416 -17.71 -33.36 -4.76
CA LEU A 416 -17.28 -33.43 -6.15
C LEU A 416 -16.71 -32.10 -6.63
N TYR A 417 -17.39 -31.00 -6.30
CA TYR A 417 -16.92 -29.66 -6.60
C TYR A 417 -15.58 -29.35 -5.90
N SER A 418 -15.42 -29.75 -4.64
CA SER A 418 -14.17 -29.55 -3.89
C SER A 418 -12.96 -30.32 -4.44
N GLU A 419 -13.22 -31.44 -5.11
CA GLU A 419 -12.21 -32.32 -5.72
C GLU A 419 -12.05 -32.02 -7.21
N ASP A 420 -12.70 -30.98 -7.74
CA ASP A 420 -12.68 -30.68 -9.18
C ASP A 420 -11.34 -30.10 -9.65
N ILE A 421 -11.09 -30.10 -10.97
CA ILE A 421 -9.84 -29.63 -11.58
C ILE A 421 -9.78 -28.09 -11.61
N GLU A 422 -8.59 -27.49 -11.51
CA GLU A 422 -8.43 -26.02 -11.61
C GLU A 422 -8.60 -25.57 -13.06
N TYR A 423 -8.97 -24.31 -13.29
CA TYR A 423 -9.26 -23.82 -14.64
C TYR A 423 -8.06 -23.96 -15.59
N MET A 424 -6.86 -23.57 -15.17
CA MET A 424 -5.67 -23.72 -16.01
C MET A 424 -5.32 -25.19 -16.24
N ASP A 425 -5.34 -26.01 -15.18
CA ASP A 425 -5.12 -27.47 -15.30
C ASP A 425 -6.16 -28.12 -16.22
N TYR A 426 -7.40 -27.63 -16.21
CA TYR A 426 -8.48 -28.07 -17.08
C TYR A 426 -8.14 -27.81 -18.55
N VAL A 427 -7.75 -26.57 -18.87
CA VAL A 427 -7.35 -26.17 -20.23
C VAL A 427 -6.17 -27.01 -20.73
N PHE A 428 -5.12 -27.18 -19.92
CA PHE A 428 -3.97 -28.02 -20.31
C PHE A 428 -4.32 -29.50 -20.45
N SER A 429 -5.23 -30.01 -19.60
CA SER A 429 -5.62 -31.42 -19.62
C SER A 429 -6.39 -31.81 -20.88
N LEU A 430 -7.12 -30.90 -21.51
CA LEU A 430 -7.85 -31.21 -22.75
C LEU A 430 -6.91 -31.67 -23.87
N ASP A 431 -5.71 -31.10 -23.94
CA ASP A 431 -4.72 -31.40 -25.00
C ASP A 431 -3.72 -32.49 -24.58
N GLU A 432 -3.21 -32.43 -23.34
CA GLU A 432 -2.10 -33.30 -22.91
C GLU A 432 -2.56 -34.55 -22.16
N HIS A 433 -3.64 -34.44 -21.38
CA HIS A 433 -4.11 -35.48 -20.45
C HIS A 433 -5.65 -35.60 -20.43
N PRO A 434 -6.30 -35.84 -21.58
CA PRO A 434 -7.76 -35.86 -21.69
C PRO A 434 -8.39 -36.93 -20.79
N GLU A 435 -7.63 -37.96 -20.38
CA GLU A 435 -8.07 -38.96 -19.43
C GLU A 435 -8.49 -38.41 -18.06
N ILE A 436 -7.98 -37.24 -17.66
CA ILE A 436 -8.35 -36.57 -16.42
C ILE A 436 -9.78 -36.04 -16.53
N ILE A 437 -10.10 -35.40 -17.67
CA ILE A 437 -11.44 -34.87 -17.96
C ILE A 437 -12.45 -36.01 -18.09
N ALA A 438 -12.06 -37.13 -18.71
CA ALA A 438 -12.86 -38.33 -18.77
C ALA A 438 -13.32 -38.81 -17.38
N ASP A 439 -12.42 -38.84 -16.40
CA ASP A 439 -12.76 -39.25 -15.04
C ASP A 439 -13.69 -38.21 -14.35
N LYS A 440 -13.58 -36.91 -14.66
CA LYS A 440 -14.53 -35.88 -14.19
C LYS A 440 -15.93 -36.06 -14.79
N ILE A 441 -16.03 -36.31 -16.09
CA ILE A 441 -17.30 -36.59 -16.78
C ILE A 441 -18.04 -37.74 -16.08
N ILE A 442 -17.33 -38.83 -15.79
CA ILE A 442 -17.93 -40.01 -15.15
C ILE A 442 -18.35 -39.72 -13.70
N ASN A 443 -17.57 -38.94 -12.95
CA ASN A 443 -17.97 -38.55 -11.60
C ASN A 443 -19.28 -37.76 -11.57
N TRP A 444 -19.44 -36.81 -12.50
CA TRP A 444 -20.68 -36.03 -12.63
C TRP A 444 -21.84 -36.86 -13.20
N GLU A 445 -21.59 -37.75 -14.16
CA GLU A 445 -22.61 -38.68 -14.68
C GLU A 445 -23.16 -39.59 -13.55
N ASN A 446 -22.27 -40.17 -12.73
CA ASN A 446 -22.66 -40.98 -11.58
C ASN A 446 -23.46 -40.18 -10.54
N PHE A 447 -23.14 -38.90 -10.33
CA PHE A 447 -23.91 -38.03 -9.44
C PHE A 447 -25.34 -37.84 -9.96
N LEU A 448 -25.48 -37.54 -11.25
CA LEU A 448 -26.78 -37.32 -11.89
C LEU A 448 -27.66 -38.58 -11.90
N GLU A 449 -27.06 -39.76 -12.06
CA GLU A 449 -27.76 -41.05 -11.96
C GLU A 449 -28.20 -41.34 -10.51
N LYS A 450 -27.31 -41.09 -9.54
CA LYS A 450 -27.59 -41.34 -8.12
C LYS A 450 -28.66 -40.41 -7.55
N TYR A 451 -28.72 -39.16 -8.02
CA TYR A 451 -29.60 -38.12 -7.48
C TYR A 451 -30.46 -37.42 -8.56
N PRO A 452 -31.40 -38.15 -9.20
CA PRO A 452 -32.21 -37.63 -10.30
C PRO A 452 -33.18 -36.50 -9.89
N ASP A 453 -33.52 -36.42 -8.60
CA ASP A 453 -34.45 -35.43 -8.04
C ASP A 453 -33.75 -34.36 -7.18
N SER A 454 -32.41 -34.26 -7.23
CA SER A 454 -31.66 -33.29 -6.43
C SER A 454 -31.88 -31.85 -6.91
N ASN A 455 -31.94 -30.90 -5.98
CA ASN A 455 -31.91 -29.47 -6.31
C ASN A 455 -30.57 -29.03 -6.93
N CYS A 456 -29.48 -29.75 -6.66
CA CYS A 456 -28.17 -29.51 -7.28
C CYS A 456 -28.09 -30.03 -8.72
N ARG A 457 -29.09 -30.80 -9.19
CA ARG A 457 -29.05 -31.48 -10.50
C ARG A 457 -28.76 -30.53 -11.65
N LYS A 458 -29.36 -29.33 -11.65
CA LYS A 458 -29.13 -28.35 -12.72
C LYS A 458 -27.65 -27.94 -12.77
N LYS A 459 -27.08 -27.50 -11.65
CA LYS A 459 -25.67 -27.10 -11.53
C LYS A 459 -24.72 -28.26 -11.92
N ALA A 460 -24.99 -29.46 -11.41
CA ALA A 460 -24.20 -30.65 -11.75
C ALA A 460 -24.28 -31.00 -13.24
N ASN A 461 -25.46 -30.86 -13.86
CA ASN A 461 -25.64 -31.09 -15.28
C ASN A 461 -24.93 -30.03 -16.13
N ASP A 462 -24.95 -28.76 -15.72
CA ASP A 462 -24.26 -27.69 -16.44
C ASP A 462 -22.73 -27.95 -16.46
N ILE A 463 -22.15 -28.36 -15.33
CA ILE A 463 -20.72 -28.77 -15.24
C ILE A 463 -20.44 -30.03 -16.07
N TYR A 464 -21.28 -31.06 -15.93
CA TYR A 464 -21.17 -32.30 -16.69
C TYR A 464 -21.15 -32.05 -18.21
N GLN A 465 -22.09 -31.24 -18.70
CA GLN A 465 -22.22 -30.97 -20.13
C GLN A 465 -21.06 -30.11 -20.64
N ALA A 466 -20.54 -29.18 -19.85
CA ALA A 466 -19.34 -28.42 -20.21
C ALA A 466 -18.13 -29.35 -20.43
N TYR A 467 -17.81 -30.19 -19.44
CA TYR A 467 -16.71 -31.17 -19.58
C TYR A 467 -16.93 -32.15 -20.73
N ARG A 468 -18.15 -32.66 -20.88
CA ARG A 468 -18.49 -33.59 -21.95
C ARG A 468 -18.34 -32.95 -23.33
N ALA A 469 -18.80 -31.71 -23.50
CA ALA A 469 -18.70 -30.98 -24.75
C ALA A 469 -17.24 -30.73 -25.14
N ASP A 470 -16.47 -30.13 -24.23
CA ASP A 470 -15.07 -29.78 -24.51
C ASP A 470 -14.22 -31.03 -24.78
N TYR A 471 -14.39 -32.09 -23.98
CA TYR A 471 -13.72 -33.37 -24.20
C TYR A 471 -14.04 -34.00 -25.55
N ILE A 472 -15.32 -34.04 -25.94
CA ILE A 472 -15.72 -34.61 -27.23
C ILE A 472 -15.22 -33.75 -28.38
N LEU A 473 -15.43 -32.43 -28.33
CA LEU A 473 -15.05 -31.52 -29.40
C LEU A 473 -13.52 -31.49 -29.62
N ALA A 474 -12.73 -31.52 -28.55
CA ALA A 474 -11.27 -31.63 -28.64
C ALA A 474 -10.84 -32.92 -29.36
N LEU A 475 -11.42 -34.06 -28.97
CA LEU A 475 -11.04 -35.36 -29.51
C LEU A 475 -11.64 -35.67 -30.88
N THR A 476 -12.74 -35.02 -31.28
CA THR A 476 -13.37 -35.19 -32.60
C THR A 476 -13.04 -34.06 -33.56
N SER A 477 -11.88 -33.43 -33.41
CA SER A 477 -11.43 -32.35 -34.29
C SER A 477 -11.35 -32.76 -35.77
N SER A 478 -11.30 -31.76 -36.65
CA SER A 478 -11.14 -31.97 -38.10
C SER A 478 -9.89 -32.81 -38.44
N GLN A 479 -8.81 -32.61 -37.68
CA GLN A 479 -7.55 -33.33 -37.81
C GLN A 479 -7.75 -34.81 -37.45
N THR A 480 -8.43 -35.10 -36.35
CA THR A 480 -8.75 -36.47 -35.94
C THR A 480 -9.62 -37.19 -36.97
N THR A 481 -10.63 -36.50 -37.48
CA THR A 481 -11.51 -37.01 -38.53
C THR A 481 -10.73 -37.33 -39.82
N GLU A 482 -9.79 -36.48 -40.23
CA GLU A 482 -8.93 -36.75 -41.39
C GLU A 482 -8.01 -37.96 -41.16
N VAL A 483 -7.43 -38.09 -39.97
CA VAL A 483 -6.61 -39.25 -39.58
C VAL A 483 -7.41 -40.55 -39.71
N LEU A 484 -8.65 -40.57 -39.22
CA LEU A 484 -9.57 -41.71 -39.35
C LEU A 484 -9.93 -42.01 -40.82
N LYS A 485 -10.25 -40.99 -41.62
CA LYS A 485 -10.54 -41.13 -43.06
C LYS A 485 -9.35 -41.74 -43.83
N ASN A 486 -8.13 -41.43 -43.40
CA ASN A 486 -6.89 -41.98 -43.95
C ASN A 486 -6.53 -43.38 -43.42
N GLY A 487 -7.38 -44.01 -42.59
CA GLY A 487 -7.18 -45.34 -42.02
C GLY A 487 -6.07 -45.41 -40.97
N LYS A 488 -5.72 -44.27 -40.35
CA LYS A 488 -4.73 -44.16 -39.28
C LYS A 488 -5.41 -43.94 -37.92
N ILE A 489 -4.64 -44.09 -36.85
CA ILE A 489 -5.06 -43.88 -35.46
C ILE A 489 -4.05 -42.93 -34.79
N ASN A 490 -4.50 -41.77 -34.32
CA ASN A 490 -3.73 -40.85 -33.47
C ASN A 490 -4.04 -41.09 -31.98
N GLU A 491 -3.45 -40.30 -31.09
CA GLU A 491 -3.71 -40.38 -29.64
C GLU A 491 -5.19 -40.10 -29.32
N ASP A 492 -5.82 -39.14 -29.98
CA ASP A 492 -7.23 -38.81 -29.73
C ASP A 492 -8.17 -40.00 -30.00
N VAL A 493 -7.96 -40.71 -31.11
CA VAL A 493 -8.72 -41.94 -31.40
C VAL A 493 -8.42 -43.04 -30.39
N LYS A 494 -7.18 -43.16 -29.89
CA LYS A 494 -6.88 -44.12 -28.82
C LYS A 494 -7.62 -43.75 -27.54
N GLU A 495 -7.71 -42.47 -27.20
CA GLU A 495 -8.43 -42.00 -26.03
C GLU A 495 -9.95 -42.22 -26.15
N LEU A 496 -10.54 -41.90 -27.30
CA LEU A 496 -11.94 -42.21 -27.58
C LEU A 496 -12.24 -43.71 -27.39
N ASN A 497 -11.37 -44.57 -27.93
CA ASN A 497 -11.49 -46.02 -27.73
C ASN A 497 -11.26 -46.44 -26.26
N ARG A 498 -10.31 -45.81 -25.55
CA ARG A 498 -10.05 -46.06 -24.13
C ARG A 498 -11.30 -45.75 -23.30
N PHE A 499 -11.89 -44.58 -23.50
CA PHE A 499 -13.11 -44.14 -22.82
C PHE A 499 -14.25 -45.14 -23.08
N ALA A 500 -14.54 -45.43 -24.34
CA ALA A 500 -15.64 -46.33 -24.73
C ALA A 500 -15.50 -47.76 -24.15
N ASN A 501 -14.27 -48.24 -24.00
CA ASN A 501 -13.97 -49.54 -23.41
C ASN A 501 -14.00 -49.53 -21.88
N LYS A 502 -13.49 -48.47 -21.24
CA LYS A 502 -13.46 -48.32 -19.77
C LYS A 502 -14.86 -48.05 -19.22
N TYR A 503 -15.68 -47.28 -19.94
CA TYR A 503 -17.00 -46.82 -19.51
C TYR A 503 -18.11 -47.20 -20.53
N PRO A 504 -18.36 -48.49 -20.78
CA PRO A 504 -19.22 -48.94 -21.88
C PRO A 504 -20.70 -48.53 -21.74
N ASN A 505 -21.14 -48.22 -20.52
CA ASN A 505 -22.52 -47.84 -20.20
C ASN A 505 -22.72 -46.31 -20.08
N SER A 506 -21.67 -45.51 -20.28
CA SER A 506 -21.76 -44.06 -20.20
C SER A 506 -22.54 -43.49 -21.39
N SER A 507 -23.35 -42.47 -21.15
CA SER A 507 -24.03 -41.73 -22.21
C SER A 507 -23.04 -41.00 -23.13
N THR A 508 -21.83 -40.72 -22.64
CA THR A 508 -20.73 -40.19 -23.45
C THR A 508 -20.18 -41.23 -24.42
N THR A 509 -20.16 -42.51 -24.02
CA THR A 509 -19.74 -43.62 -24.90
C THR A 509 -20.67 -43.80 -26.09
N GLU A 510 -21.97 -43.46 -25.96
CA GLU A 510 -22.90 -43.50 -27.09
C GLU A 510 -22.53 -42.49 -28.19
N ILE A 511 -22.15 -41.27 -27.80
CA ILE A 511 -21.68 -40.23 -28.74
C ILE A 511 -20.36 -40.67 -29.39
N ILE A 512 -19.42 -41.19 -28.61
CA ILE A 512 -18.12 -41.65 -29.10
C ILE A 512 -18.29 -42.78 -30.13
N LYS A 513 -19.11 -43.79 -29.83
CA LYS A 513 -19.39 -44.89 -30.76
C LYS A 513 -20.02 -44.37 -32.05
N TYR A 514 -20.99 -43.45 -31.92
CA TYR A 514 -21.62 -42.85 -33.09
C TYR A 514 -20.60 -42.12 -33.98
N TYR A 515 -19.71 -41.31 -33.40
CA TYR A 515 -18.61 -40.67 -34.14
C TYR A 515 -17.71 -41.69 -34.85
N LEU A 516 -17.22 -42.70 -34.12
CA LEU A 516 -16.31 -43.71 -34.65
C LEU A 516 -16.95 -44.59 -35.75
N GLU A 517 -18.27 -44.74 -35.75
CA GLU A 517 -19.01 -45.46 -36.79
C GLU A 517 -19.31 -44.58 -38.02
N ASN A 518 -19.43 -43.26 -37.84
CA ASN A 518 -19.95 -42.32 -38.84
C ASN A 518 -18.99 -41.20 -39.25
N TYR A 519 -17.71 -41.23 -38.86
CA TYR A 519 -16.71 -40.20 -39.20
C TYR A 519 -16.55 -39.89 -40.71
N LYS A 520 -17.09 -40.75 -41.59
CA LYS A 520 -17.09 -40.54 -43.04
C LYS A 520 -18.20 -39.61 -43.53
N ASP A 521 -19.20 -39.33 -42.69
CA ASP A 521 -20.23 -38.35 -42.97
C ASP A 521 -19.60 -36.96 -43.13
N GLU A 522 -20.04 -36.20 -44.13
CA GLU A 522 -19.56 -34.84 -44.38
C GLU A 522 -20.09 -33.87 -43.33
N ASP A 523 -21.24 -34.16 -42.72
CA ASP A 523 -21.88 -33.32 -41.71
C ASP A 523 -21.62 -33.82 -40.26
N ILE A 524 -20.66 -34.72 -40.06
CA ILE A 524 -20.42 -35.39 -38.77
C ILE A 524 -20.25 -34.39 -37.61
N ASP A 525 -19.53 -33.30 -37.81
CA ASP A 525 -19.28 -32.28 -36.77
C ASP A 525 -20.57 -31.59 -36.31
N GLN A 526 -21.51 -31.35 -37.25
CA GLN A 526 -22.82 -30.77 -36.94
C GLN A 526 -23.68 -31.78 -36.17
N VAL A 527 -23.62 -33.07 -36.55
CA VAL A 527 -24.38 -34.13 -35.87
C VAL A 527 -23.87 -34.35 -34.45
N ILE A 528 -22.56 -34.36 -34.24
CA ILE A 528 -21.97 -34.49 -32.90
C ILE A 528 -22.32 -33.29 -32.03
N SER A 529 -22.18 -32.07 -32.55
CA SER A 529 -22.62 -30.85 -31.85
C SER A 529 -24.10 -30.91 -31.46
N LYS A 530 -24.97 -31.43 -32.34
CA LYS A 530 -26.38 -31.60 -32.02
C LYS A 530 -26.62 -32.64 -30.91
N LYS A 531 -25.90 -33.77 -30.95
CA LYS A 531 -26.00 -34.84 -29.94
C LYS A 531 -25.49 -34.42 -28.55
N LEU A 532 -24.58 -33.45 -28.48
CA LEU A 532 -24.15 -32.85 -27.21
C LEU A 532 -25.22 -31.95 -26.59
N ASN A 533 -26.17 -31.45 -27.39
CA ASN A 533 -27.27 -30.59 -26.96
C ASN A 533 -28.60 -31.34 -26.75
N GLU A 534 -28.61 -32.67 -26.97
CA GLU A 534 -29.74 -33.58 -26.71
C GLU A 534 -29.58 -34.23 -25.33
#